data_AF-A0A8S2ZWV8-F1
#
_entry.id   AF-A0A8S2ZWV8-F1
#
_cell.length_a   1.000
_cell.length_b   1.000
_cell.length_c   1.000
_cell.angle_alpha   90.00
_cell.angle_beta   90.00
_cell.angle_gamma   90.00
#
_symmetry.space_group_name_H-M   'P 1'
#
loop_
_entity.id
_entity.type
_entity.pdbx_description
1 polymer ?
#
loop_
_entity_poly.entity_id
_entity_poly.type
_entity_poly.pdbx_seq_one_letter_code
_entity_poly.pdbx_strand_id
1 'polypeptide(L)'
;ESLDLKNDKEERQRMLQNIITNVLKQRSYSETDNASWLLFEMENNLLIHRTQYSFLKMTHDKTNETDIYQLKMGEGKTLVILILLSQMLANGKNITRINCLEPLMGAMQELLKN
;
A
#
# COMPACT_ATOMS: atom_id res chain seq x y z
N GLU A 1 3.44 23.03 -39.23
CA GLU A 1 3.96 22.74 -37.88
C GLU A 1 2.92 22.70 -36.76
N SER A 2 1.71 23.23 -36.90
CA SER A 2 0.69 23.27 -35.81
C SER A 2 -0.17 22.01 -35.65
N LEU A 3 -0.17 21.09 -36.64
CA LEU A 3 -0.99 19.87 -36.62
C LEU A 3 -0.36 18.72 -35.82
N ASP A 4 0.96 18.67 -35.71
CA ASP A 4 1.69 17.55 -35.08
C ASP A 4 1.60 17.60 -33.54
N LEU A 5 1.64 18.82 -32.98
CA LEU A 5 1.55 19.07 -31.54
C LEU A 5 0.16 18.78 -30.94
N LYS A 6 -0.91 18.86 -31.74
CA LYS A 6 -2.27 18.51 -31.29
C LYS A 6 -2.46 17.00 -31.17
N ASN A 7 -1.92 16.26 -32.12
CA ASN A 7 -2.04 14.80 -32.19
C ASN A 7 -1.32 14.12 -31.00
N ASP A 8 -0.13 14.63 -30.67
CA ASP A 8 0.69 14.16 -29.56
C ASP A 8 0.08 14.49 -28.17
N LYS A 9 -0.70 15.58 -28.06
CA LYS A 9 -1.46 15.91 -26.84
C LYS A 9 -2.63 14.96 -26.62
N GLU A 10 -3.37 14.62 -27.68
CA GLU A 10 -4.49 13.69 -27.61
C GLU A 10 -4.04 12.25 -27.33
N GLU A 11 -2.92 11.83 -27.92
CA GLU A 11 -2.34 10.51 -27.67
C GLU A 11 -1.86 10.36 -26.22
N ARG A 12 -1.22 11.39 -25.65
CA ARG A 12 -0.88 11.44 -24.22
C ARG A 12 -2.11 11.39 -23.32
N GLN A 13 -3.17 12.09 -23.68
CA GLN A 13 -4.42 12.07 -22.93
C GLN A 13 -5.04 10.66 -22.93
N ARG A 14 -5.01 9.95 -24.07
CA ARG A 14 -5.48 8.56 -24.16
C ARG A 14 -4.61 7.59 -23.37
N MET A 15 -3.29 7.74 -23.41
CA MET A 15 -2.39 6.93 -22.59
C MET A 15 -2.64 7.13 -21.09
N LEU A 16 -2.79 8.38 -20.64
CA LEU A 16 -3.14 8.70 -19.26
C LEU A 16 -4.47 8.05 -18.84
N GLN A 17 -5.50 8.17 -19.68
CA GLN A 17 -6.80 7.54 -19.41
C GLN A 17 -6.70 6.02 -19.33
N ASN A 18 -5.91 5.39 -20.19
CA ASN A 18 -5.68 3.95 -20.16
C ASN A 18 -4.91 3.51 -18.91
N ILE A 19 -3.90 4.28 -18.48
CA ILE A 19 -3.15 4.01 -17.24
C ILE A 19 -4.08 4.14 -16.04
N ILE A 20 -4.84 5.22 -15.93
CA ILE A 20 -5.81 5.44 -14.84
C ILE A 20 -6.83 4.30 -14.79
N THR A 21 -7.42 3.95 -15.94
CA THR A 21 -8.44 2.90 -16.02
C THR A 21 -7.87 1.54 -15.62
N ASN A 22 -6.66 1.21 -16.04
CA ASN A 22 -6.02 -0.06 -15.67
C ASN A 22 -5.61 -0.08 -14.19
N VAL A 23 -5.10 1.02 -13.65
CA VAL A 23 -4.76 1.15 -12.24
C VAL A 23 -6.01 0.96 -11.36
N LEU A 24 -7.12 1.62 -11.71
CA LEU A 24 -8.38 1.49 -10.97
C LEU A 24 -9.01 0.10 -11.11
N LYS A 25 -8.91 -0.54 -12.29
CA LYS A 25 -9.42 -1.90 -12.50
C LYS A 25 -8.59 -3.00 -11.82
N GLN A 26 -7.37 -2.71 -11.37
CA GLN A 26 -6.43 -3.71 -10.85
C GLN A 26 -6.31 -3.72 -9.32
N ARG A 27 -7.15 -2.97 -8.59
CA ARG A 27 -7.14 -3.03 -7.13
C ARG A 27 -7.36 -4.45 -6.63
N SER A 28 -6.54 -4.84 -5.66
CA SER A 28 -6.49 -6.21 -5.16
C SER A 28 -7.42 -6.46 -3.98
N TYR A 29 -8.09 -5.42 -3.47
CA TYR A 29 -8.99 -5.46 -2.33
C TYR A 29 -10.31 -4.76 -2.63
N SER A 30 -11.37 -5.11 -1.89
CA SER A 30 -12.68 -4.46 -1.96
C SER A 30 -12.65 -3.14 -1.18
N GLU A 31 -13.02 -2.02 -1.80
CA GLU A 31 -13.06 -0.71 -1.15
C GLU A 31 -14.13 -0.64 -0.05
N THR A 32 -15.23 -1.39 -0.19
CA THR A 32 -16.29 -1.42 0.83
C THR A 32 -15.81 -2.07 2.12
N ASP A 33 -14.99 -3.10 2.00
CA ASP A 33 -14.55 -3.89 3.13
C ASP A 33 -13.28 -3.31 3.78
N ASN A 34 -12.51 -2.51 3.03
CA ASN A 34 -11.24 -1.93 3.48
C ASN A 34 -11.15 -0.44 3.14
N ALA A 35 -12.17 0.33 3.52
CA ALA A 35 -12.22 1.78 3.26
C ALA A 35 -11.00 2.54 3.82
N SER A 36 -10.42 2.09 4.93
CA SER A 36 -9.21 2.67 5.50
C SER A 36 -7.98 2.52 4.59
N TRP A 37 -7.92 1.47 3.77
CA TRP A 37 -6.80 1.24 2.86
C TRP A 37 -6.89 2.15 1.64
N LEU A 38 -8.09 2.42 1.18
CA LEU A 38 -8.34 3.42 0.15
C LEU A 38 -7.89 4.81 0.62
N LEU A 39 -8.23 5.18 1.85
CA LEU A 39 -7.79 6.44 2.44
C LEU A 39 -6.26 6.49 2.52
N PHE A 40 -5.64 5.41 3.00
CA PHE A 40 -4.18 5.30 3.08
C PHE A 40 -3.50 5.48 1.72
N GLU A 41 -4.02 4.88 0.65
CA GLU A 41 -3.53 5.07 -0.72
C GLU A 41 -3.58 6.54 -1.15
N MET A 42 -4.69 7.22 -0.86
CA MET A 42 -4.91 8.62 -1.23
C MET A 42 -4.00 9.57 -0.45
N GLU A 43 -3.91 9.40 0.87
CA GLU A 43 -3.10 10.25 1.74
C GLU A 43 -1.60 10.14 1.42
N ASN A 44 -1.15 8.95 1.04
CA ASN A 44 0.26 8.68 0.75
C ASN A 44 0.59 8.71 -0.75
N ASN A 45 -0.37 9.06 -1.61
CA ASN A 45 -0.23 9.09 -3.07
C ASN A 45 0.45 7.81 -3.63
N LEU A 46 -0.04 6.65 -3.19
CA LEU A 46 0.50 5.34 -3.55
C LEU A 46 -0.63 4.36 -3.91
N LEU A 47 -0.25 3.23 -4.52
CA LEU A 47 -1.15 2.11 -4.77
C LEU A 47 -0.65 0.87 -4.01
N ILE A 48 -1.54 0.22 -3.28
CA ILE A 48 -1.24 -1.06 -2.61
C ILE A 48 -1.15 -2.14 -3.68
N HIS A 49 0.04 -2.72 -3.80
CA HIS A 49 0.31 -3.72 -4.81
C HIS A 49 -0.30 -5.08 -4.43
N ARG A 50 -0.67 -5.88 -5.43
CA ARG A 50 -1.27 -7.20 -5.22
C ARG A 50 -0.46 -8.12 -4.30
N THR A 51 0.87 -8.05 -4.40
CA THR A 51 1.77 -8.84 -3.56
C THR A 51 1.70 -8.43 -2.08
N GLN A 52 1.60 -7.13 -1.80
CA GLN A 52 1.43 -6.60 -0.44
C GLN A 52 0.07 -7.03 0.11
N TYR A 53 -0.99 -6.93 -0.69
CA TYR A 53 -2.33 -7.39 -0.32
C TYR A 53 -2.34 -8.89 0.06
N SER A 54 -1.81 -9.75 -0.82
CA SER A 54 -1.76 -11.19 -0.57
C SER A 54 -0.97 -11.52 0.70
N PHE A 55 0.13 -10.81 0.95
CA PHE A 55 0.91 -10.96 2.17
C PHE A 55 0.11 -10.58 3.43
N LEU A 56 -0.56 -9.43 3.41
CA LEU A 56 -1.38 -8.95 4.52
C LEU A 56 -2.50 -9.95 4.88
N LYS A 57 -3.19 -10.48 3.88
CA LYS A 57 -4.23 -11.52 4.09
C LYS A 57 -3.66 -12.79 4.68
N MET A 58 -2.58 -13.33 4.10
CA MET A 58 -1.93 -14.53 4.58
C MET A 58 -1.49 -14.41 6.04
N THR A 59 -0.85 -13.29 6.41
CA THR A 59 -0.37 -13.08 7.78
C THR A 59 -1.52 -12.84 8.76
N HIS A 60 -2.58 -12.14 8.35
CA HIS A 60 -3.75 -11.92 9.21
C HIS A 60 -4.48 -13.22 9.55
N ASP A 61 -4.58 -14.16 8.63
CA ASP A 61 -5.31 -15.42 8.85
C ASP A 61 -4.56 -16.38 9.82
N LYS A 62 -3.25 -16.18 10.03
CA LYS A 62 -2.36 -17.01 10.87
C LYS A 62 -2.24 -16.53 12.32
N THR A 63 -3.33 -16.05 12.92
CA THR A 63 -3.36 -15.30 14.20
C THR A 63 -2.66 -15.92 15.43
N ASN A 64 -2.22 -17.19 15.42
CA ASN A 64 -1.57 -17.86 16.56
C ASN A 64 -0.21 -18.52 16.22
N GLU A 65 0.39 -18.23 15.07
CA GLU A 65 1.69 -18.80 14.68
C GLU A 65 2.80 -17.74 14.75
N THR A 66 3.95 -18.12 15.31
CA THR A 66 5.17 -17.30 15.25
C THR A 66 5.87 -17.56 13.92
N ASP A 67 5.71 -16.65 12.97
CA ASP A 67 6.29 -16.75 11.63
C ASP A 67 7.39 -15.69 11.41
N ILE A 68 8.38 -16.06 10.59
CA ILE A 68 9.40 -15.13 10.08
C ILE A 68 9.16 -14.95 8.59
N TYR A 69 8.98 -13.71 8.15
CA TYR A 69 8.74 -13.39 6.75
C TYR A 69 9.90 -12.63 6.12
N GLN A 70 10.39 -13.14 4.98
CA GLN A 70 11.41 -12.48 4.17
C GLN A 70 10.79 -11.87 2.92
N LEU A 71 10.46 -10.59 3.00
CA LEU A 71 10.04 -9.78 1.85
C LEU A 71 11.26 -9.32 1.03
N LYS A 72 11.09 -8.79 -0.19
CA LYS A 72 12.21 -8.19 -0.95
C LYS A 72 12.42 -6.72 -0.60
N MET A 73 13.64 -6.20 -0.79
CA MET A 73 13.90 -4.77 -0.62
C MET A 73 13.10 -3.95 -1.64
N GLY A 74 12.63 -2.77 -1.23
CA GLY A 74 11.82 -1.90 -2.08
C GLY A 74 10.34 -2.28 -2.21
N GLU A 75 9.88 -3.40 -1.65
CA GLU A 75 8.46 -3.81 -1.70
C GLU A 75 7.53 -3.02 -0.77
N GLY A 76 8.00 -1.93 -0.15
CA GLY A 76 7.19 -1.15 0.78
C GLY A 76 6.92 -1.85 2.11
N LYS A 77 7.86 -2.65 2.61
CA LYS A 77 7.70 -3.40 3.88
C LYS A 77 7.35 -2.51 5.06
N THR A 78 8.09 -1.42 5.24
CA THR A 78 7.90 -0.50 6.36
C THR A 78 6.80 0.51 6.07
N LEU A 79 6.77 1.04 4.84
CA LEU A 79 5.81 2.09 4.44
C LEU A 79 4.38 1.59 4.27
N VAL A 80 4.19 0.36 3.78
CA VAL A 80 2.86 -0.16 3.44
C VAL A 80 2.51 -1.35 4.32
N ILE A 81 3.31 -2.41 4.27
CA ILE A 81 2.95 -3.69 4.91
C ILE A 81 2.85 -3.54 6.43
N LEU A 82 3.86 -2.94 7.06
CA LEU A 82 3.91 -2.79 8.52
C LEU A 82 2.76 -1.93 9.06
N ILE A 83 2.43 -0.82 8.39
CA ILE A 83 1.33 0.06 8.77
C ILE A 83 0.00 -0.67 8.65
N LEU A 84 -0.29 -1.24 7.47
CA LEU A 84 -1.57 -1.90 7.22
C LEU A 84 -1.74 -3.14 8.09
N LEU A 85 -0.68 -3.93 8.29
CA LEU A 85 -0.74 -5.09 9.18
C LEU A 85 -1.02 -4.67 10.62
N SER A 86 -0.40 -3.58 11.08
CA SER A 86 -0.64 -3.06 12.42
C SER A 86 -2.07 -2.59 12.62
N GLN A 87 -2.65 -1.95 11.59
CA GLN A 87 -4.05 -1.54 11.56
C GLN A 87 -5.01 -2.73 11.53
N MET A 88 -4.68 -3.81 10.79
CA MET A 88 -5.48 -5.05 10.79
C MET A 88 -5.46 -5.77 12.14
N LEU A 89 -4.32 -5.77 12.84
CA LEU A 89 -4.17 -6.42 14.13
C LEU A 89 -4.78 -5.60 15.28
N ALA A 90 -4.76 -4.27 15.18
CA ALA A 90 -5.31 -3.35 16.18
C ALA A 90 -6.83 -3.18 16.04
N ASN A 91 -7.58 -4.26 16.30
CA ASN A 91 -9.03 -4.33 16.10
C ASN A 91 -9.86 -3.86 17.31
N GLY A 92 -9.32 -2.97 18.15
CA GLY A 92 -9.95 -2.50 19.39
C GLY A 92 -10.01 -3.52 20.55
N LYS A 93 -9.68 -4.79 20.28
CA LYS A 93 -9.53 -5.85 21.30
C LYS A 93 -8.06 -6.18 21.57
N ASN A 94 -7.21 -6.02 20.55
CA ASN A 94 -5.81 -6.34 20.60
C ASN A 94 -4.95 -5.07 20.52
N ILE A 95 -3.86 -5.04 21.29
CA ILE A 95 -2.83 -3.99 21.20
C ILE A 95 -1.67 -4.54 20.38
N THR A 96 -1.42 -3.92 19.23
CA THR A 96 -0.28 -4.27 18.37
C THR A 96 0.99 -3.58 18.87
N ARG A 97 2.09 -4.35 19.04
CA ARG A 97 3.42 -3.82 19.35
C ARG A 97 4.36 -4.00 18.18
N ILE A 98 4.99 -2.91 17.74
CA ILE A 98 6.02 -2.93 16.71
C ILE A 98 7.37 -2.75 17.40
N ASN A 99 8.27 -3.72 17.22
CA ASN A 99 9.66 -3.63 17.67
C ASN A 99 10.55 -3.39 16.45
N CYS A 100 11.46 -2.42 16.55
CA CYS A 100 12.47 -2.14 15.53
C CYS A 100 13.86 -2.08 16.16
N LEU A 101 14.90 -2.25 15.32
CA LEU A 101 16.27 -2.05 15.76
C LEU A 101 16.51 -0.58 16.07
N GLU A 102 17.33 -0.28 17.07
CA GLU A 102 17.65 1.09 17.50
C GLU A 102 18.04 2.03 16.33
N PRO A 103 18.87 1.60 15.34
CA PRO A 103 19.20 2.46 14.19
C PRO A 103 18.00 2.84 13.30
N LEU A 104 16.91 2.08 13.34
CA LEU A 104 15.69 2.32 12.55
C LEU A 104 14.63 3.10 13.33
N MET A 105 14.86 3.36 14.61
CA MET A 105 13.85 3.97 15.49
C MET A 105 13.44 5.36 15.02
N GLY A 106 14.38 6.20 14.57
CA GLY A 106 14.08 7.54 14.06
C GLY A 106 13.13 7.51 12.86
N ALA A 107 13.43 6.68 11.85
CA ALA A 107 12.59 6.50 10.68
C ALA A 107 11.19 5.94 11.05
N MET A 108 11.13 5.01 11.99
CA MET A 108 9.86 4.45 12.45
C MET A 108 9.01 5.47 13.22
N GLN A 109 9.64 6.33 14.02
CA GLN A 109 8.94 7.40 14.73
C GLN A 109 8.38 8.45 13.78
N GLU A 110 9.11 8.84 12.73
CA GLU A 110 8.60 9.77 11.72
C GLU A 110 7.42 9.16 10.96
N LEU A 111 7.52 7.89 10.59
CA LEU A 111 6.47 7.14 9.90
C LEU A 111 5.16 7.06 10.69
N LEU A 112 5.23 6.89 12.02
CA LEU A 112 4.04 6.75 12.87
C LEU A 112 3.45 8.08 13.37
N LYS A 113 4.14 9.20 13.16
CA LYS A 113 3.68 10.53 13.60
C LYS A 113 2.73 11.21 12.61
N ASN A 114 2.76 10.78 11.35
CA ASN A 114 1.87 11.25 10.28
C ASN A 114 0.61 10.38 10.23
#